data_AF-U4VA37-F1
#
_entry.id   AF-U4VA37-F1
#
_cell.length_a   1.000
_cell.length_b   1.000
_cell.length_c   1.000
_cell.angle_alpha   90.00
_cell.angle_beta   90.00
_cell.angle_gamma   90.00
#
_symmetry.space_group_name_H-M   'P 1'
#
loop_
_entity.id
_entity.type
_entity.pdbx_description
1 polymer ?
#
loop_
_entity_poly.entity_id
_entity_poly.type
_entity_poly.pdbx_seq_one_letter_code
_entity_poly.pdbx_strand_id
1 'polypeptide(L)'
;MSVLFEKTYPRTVHALVERFMKPEMRGAKMEAWLFDDRPSRFAAEMKLREAGVEARFRSAYKPLLHFFLEEVDSVTLRSAAIRYPRHDACVQNRFLLETYPLSALLPGVDVTFAASGKDDFHYEVDLLFADGNSENHRVFAPNRVHEDFIGETLVSPTGWLSITHHGRTDSERFETSYEKLFHDTISAIAAHDWKHGEPYFDELNIAVSLPITDRRLPYDEEGSASPKPCTRISISRCSKFSRKSPAVRSGIVVCNRARSYRKSAFTMRLLQSGSKHVRLPQLMQ
;
A
#
# COMPACT_ATOMS: atom_id res chain seq x y z
N MET A 1 -17.27 -5.97 23.60
CA MET A 1 -16.15 -6.06 22.63
C MET A 1 -14.85 -5.93 23.39
N SER A 2 -13.90 -6.84 23.23
CA SER A 2 -12.56 -6.72 23.81
C SER A 2 -11.60 -6.14 22.75
N VAL A 3 -10.68 -5.27 23.18
CA VAL A 3 -9.58 -4.80 22.34
C VAL A 3 -8.44 -5.80 22.46
N LEU A 4 -8.02 -6.40 21.34
CA LEU A 4 -6.89 -7.33 21.29
C LEU A 4 -5.56 -6.60 21.11
N PHE A 5 -5.59 -5.52 20.32
CA PHE A 5 -4.40 -4.74 19.97
C PHE A 5 -4.80 -3.32 19.60
N GLU A 6 -4.08 -2.34 20.12
CA GLU A 6 -4.25 -0.93 19.75
C GLU A 6 -2.88 -0.25 19.71
N LYS A 7 -2.54 0.36 18.56
CA LYS A 7 -1.26 1.04 18.38
C LYS A 7 -1.39 2.22 17.44
N THR A 8 -0.60 3.25 17.72
CA THR A 8 -0.47 4.45 16.89
C THR A 8 0.89 4.48 16.20
N TYR A 9 0.90 4.81 14.91
CA TYR A 9 2.12 4.87 14.10
C TYR A 9 2.34 6.29 13.58
N PRO A 10 3.57 6.85 13.70
CA PRO A 10 3.90 8.12 13.09
C PRO A 10 3.82 8.00 11.56
N ARG A 11 3.44 9.08 10.85
CA ARG A 11 3.46 9.05 9.38
C ARG A 11 4.88 8.96 8.85
N THR A 12 5.10 8.10 7.86
CA THR A 12 6.42 7.86 7.27
C THR A 12 6.97 9.13 6.62
N VAL A 13 6.13 9.86 5.87
CA VAL A 13 6.51 11.16 5.30
C VAL A 13 6.97 12.18 6.35
N HIS A 14 6.36 12.21 7.55
CA HIS A 14 6.77 13.13 8.61
C HIS A 14 8.14 12.76 9.19
N ALA A 15 8.38 11.46 9.43
CA ALA A 15 9.66 10.99 9.91
C ALA A 15 10.81 11.31 8.93
N LEU A 16 10.54 11.21 7.62
CA LEU A 16 11.51 11.62 6.60
C LEU A 16 11.70 13.15 6.59
N VAL A 17 10.64 13.95 6.64
CA VAL A 17 10.78 15.40 6.75
C VAL A 17 11.63 15.78 7.96
N GLU A 18 11.35 15.24 9.13
CA GLU A 18 12.14 15.50 10.34
C GLU A 18 13.62 15.10 10.18
N ARG A 19 13.89 13.95 9.55
CA ARG A 19 15.26 13.50 9.27
C ARG A 19 16.02 14.47 8.35
N PHE A 20 15.36 14.95 7.29
CA PHE A 20 16.00 15.76 6.24
C PHE A 20 15.93 17.28 6.47
N MET A 21 15.14 17.74 7.45
CA MET A 21 15.15 19.14 7.88
C MET A 21 16.39 19.52 8.70
N LYS A 22 17.19 18.53 9.13
CA LYS A 22 18.38 18.81 9.94
C LYS A 22 19.45 19.54 9.12
N PRO A 23 20.18 20.51 9.71
CA PRO A 23 21.17 21.33 8.98
C PRO A 23 22.23 20.52 8.22
N GLU A 24 22.65 19.38 8.77
CA GLU A 24 23.63 18.47 8.16
C GLU A 24 23.16 17.84 6.84
N MET A 25 21.87 17.90 6.52
CA MET A 25 21.31 17.35 5.28
C MET A 25 21.21 18.39 4.16
N ARG A 26 21.54 19.66 4.41
CA ARG A 26 21.45 20.71 3.39
C ARG A 26 22.35 20.38 2.19
N GLY A 27 21.79 20.46 0.99
CA GLY A 27 22.44 20.07 -0.26
C GLY A 27 22.29 18.58 -0.61
N ALA A 28 21.66 17.77 0.24
CA ALA A 28 21.28 16.41 -0.11
C ALA A 28 20.22 16.40 -1.21
N LYS A 29 20.26 15.37 -2.04
CA LYS A 29 19.18 14.98 -2.94
C LYS A 29 18.56 13.69 -2.42
N MET A 30 17.24 13.58 -2.46
CA MET A 30 16.56 12.35 -2.07
C MET A 30 15.40 12.01 -2.99
N GLU A 31 15.23 10.72 -3.23
CA GLU A 31 14.02 10.14 -3.78
C GLU A 31 13.45 9.13 -2.79
N ALA A 32 12.15 9.17 -2.55
CA ALA A 32 11.50 8.19 -1.70
C ALA A 32 10.16 7.74 -2.28
N TRP A 33 9.89 6.44 -2.16
CA TRP A 33 8.62 5.85 -2.54
C TRP A 33 7.84 5.51 -1.28
N LEU A 34 6.68 6.14 -1.11
CA LEU A 34 5.85 6.04 0.09
C LEU A 34 4.39 5.74 -0.27
N PHE A 35 3.64 5.23 0.71
CA PHE A 35 2.20 4.99 0.59
C PHE A 35 1.34 6.22 0.99
N ASP A 36 1.97 7.35 1.31
CA ASP A 36 1.29 8.62 1.62
C ASP A 36 0.60 9.22 0.38
N ASP A 37 -0.46 10.00 0.55
CA ASP A 37 -1.21 10.66 -0.53
C ASP A 37 -0.41 11.78 -1.23
N ARG A 38 -0.80 12.11 -2.47
CA ARG A 38 -0.11 13.13 -3.28
C ARG A 38 -0.02 14.50 -2.59
N PRO A 39 -1.09 15.09 -2.01
CA PRO A 39 -0.98 16.35 -1.27
C PRO A 39 0.05 16.31 -0.14
N SER A 40 0.07 15.23 0.65
CA SER A 40 1.03 15.06 1.75
C SER A 40 2.48 14.92 1.25
N ARG A 41 2.70 14.14 0.18
CA ARG A 41 4.01 14.00 -0.47
C ARG A 41 4.49 15.35 -1.02
N PHE A 42 3.65 16.05 -1.78
CA PHE A 42 3.98 17.37 -2.32
C PHE A 42 4.33 18.40 -1.24
N ALA A 43 3.54 18.47 -0.16
CA ALA A 43 3.82 19.38 0.95
C ALA A 43 5.16 19.09 1.63
N ALA A 44 5.56 17.81 1.70
CA ALA A 44 6.88 17.43 2.20
C ALA A 44 8.02 17.83 1.25
N GLU A 45 7.85 17.65 -0.06
CA GLU A 45 8.81 18.12 -1.08
C GLU A 45 9.08 19.63 -0.92
N MET A 46 8.02 20.43 -0.76
CA MET A 46 8.14 21.88 -0.60
C MET A 46 8.90 22.27 0.67
N LYS A 47 8.57 21.65 1.82
CA LYS A 47 9.26 21.91 3.08
C LYS A 47 10.75 21.58 3.02
N LEU A 48 11.09 20.44 2.41
CA LEU A 48 12.49 20.04 2.27
C LEU A 48 13.26 20.96 1.32
N ARG A 49 12.62 21.43 0.25
CA ARG A 49 13.20 22.42 -0.65
C ARG A 49 13.54 23.72 0.07
N GLU A 50 12.67 24.20 0.95
CA GLU A 50 12.93 25.40 1.78
C GLU A 50 14.13 25.21 2.73
N ALA A 51 14.37 23.98 3.19
CA ALA A 51 15.56 23.64 3.99
C ALA A 51 16.85 23.50 3.15
N GLY A 52 16.74 23.50 1.82
CA GLY A 52 17.86 23.30 0.89
C GLY A 52 18.13 21.83 0.57
N VAL A 53 17.11 20.97 0.67
CA VAL A 53 17.15 19.55 0.25
C VAL A 53 16.32 19.38 -1.01
N GLU A 54 16.89 18.79 -2.05
CA GLU A 54 16.16 18.44 -3.27
C GLU A 54 15.45 17.09 -3.05
N ALA A 55 14.14 17.10 -2.85
CA ALA A 55 13.36 15.90 -2.54
C ALA A 55 12.31 15.59 -3.61
N ARG A 56 12.19 14.30 -3.96
CA ARG A 56 11.09 13.75 -4.76
C ARG A 56 10.41 12.61 -4.01
N PHE A 57 9.11 12.74 -3.75
CA PHE A 57 8.29 11.73 -3.10
C PHE A 57 7.31 11.10 -4.09
N ARG A 58 7.58 9.86 -4.47
CA ARG A 58 6.78 9.05 -5.40
C ARG A 58 5.85 8.11 -4.64
N SER A 59 4.83 7.60 -5.32
CA SER A 59 3.94 6.60 -4.74
C SER A 59 4.58 5.22 -4.78
N ALA A 60 4.64 4.53 -3.65
CA ALA A 60 4.91 3.09 -3.59
C ALA A 60 3.66 2.26 -3.96
N TYR A 61 2.47 2.87 -3.90
CA TYR A 61 1.22 2.26 -4.34
C TYR A 61 0.97 2.56 -5.82
N LYS A 62 0.83 1.52 -6.65
CA LYS A 62 0.63 1.64 -8.11
C LYS A 62 1.59 2.68 -8.75
N PRO A 63 2.92 2.48 -8.64
CA PRO A 63 3.93 3.47 -9.04
C PRO A 63 3.78 3.91 -10.50
N LEU A 64 3.49 2.98 -11.41
CA LEU A 64 3.26 3.30 -12.82
C LEU A 64 2.04 4.20 -13.02
N LEU A 65 0.91 3.87 -12.39
CA LEU A 65 -0.30 4.69 -12.46
C LEU A 65 -0.01 6.12 -12.01
N HIS A 66 0.71 6.27 -10.89
CA HIS A 66 1.08 7.58 -10.36
C HIS A 66 2.09 8.33 -11.22
N PHE A 67 3.00 7.64 -11.91
CA PHE A 67 3.87 8.27 -12.91
C PHE A 67 3.04 8.97 -14.00
N PHE A 68 2.04 8.29 -14.58
CA PHE A 68 1.16 8.92 -15.57
C PHE A 68 0.29 10.04 -14.99
N LEU A 69 -0.13 9.93 -13.72
CA LEU A 69 -0.99 10.92 -13.06
C LEU A 69 -0.23 12.17 -12.57
N GLU A 70 1.09 12.10 -12.42
CA GLU A 70 1.88 13.13 -11.72
C GLU A 70 3.06 13.67 -12.52
N GLU A 71 3.52 12.96 -13.55
CA GLU A 71 4.77 13.27 -14.28
C GLU A 71 4.58 13.35 -15.79
N VAL A 72 3.62 12.62 -16.36
CA VAL A 72 3.34 12.64 -17.80
C VAL A 72 2.29 13.71 -18.11
N ASP A 73 2.54 14.50 -19.15
CA ASP A 73 1.50 15.32 -19.77
C ASP A 73 0.58 14.43 -20.60
N SER A 74 -0.52 13.97 -19.99
CA SER A 74 -1.48 13.09 -20.64
C SER A 74 -2.32 13.78 -21.72
N VAL A 75 -2.33 15.12 -21.78
CA VAL A 75 -3.14 15.87 -22.76
C VAL A 75 -2.53 15.81 -24.15
N THR A 76 -1.20 15.85 -24.23
CA THR A 76 -0.44 15.82 -25.49
C THR A 76 0.05 14.41 -25.85
N LEU A 77 -0.16 13.45 -24.96
CA LEU A 77 0.25 12.06 -25.17
C LEU A 77 -0.57 11.39 -26.27
N ARG A 78 0.11 10.75 -27.22
CA ARG A 78 -0.51 10.02 -28.33
C ARG A 78 -0.48 8.52 -28.12
N SER A 79 0.65 7.97 -27.67
CA SER A 79 0.76 6.54 -27.35
C SER A 79 1.74 6.29 -26.21
N ALA A 80 1.52 5.16 -25.54
CA ALA A 80 2.39 4.66 -24.48
C ALA A 80 2.61 3.15 -24.66
N ALA A 81 3.85 2.74 -24.87
CA ALA A 81 4.24 1.34 -24.85
C ALA A 81 4.87 1.00 -23.50
N ILE A 82 4.24 0.08 -22.76
CA ILE A 82 4.61 -0.24 -21.38
C ILE A 82 5.10 -1.68 -21.32
N ARG A 83 6.34 -1.87 -20.85
CA ARG A 83 6.88 -3.19 -20.54
C ARG A 83 6.93 -3.38 -19.02
N TYR A 84 6.14 -4.32 -18.49
CA TYR A 84 6.05 -4.58 -17.05
C TYR A 84 7.01 -5.69 -16.59
N PRO A 85 7.57 -5.60 -15.37
CA PRO A 85 8.48 -6.61 -14.83
C PRO A 85 7.74 -7.89 -14.45
N ARG A 86 8.49 -8.99 -14.30
CA ARG A 86 7.99 -10.29 -13.81
C ARG A 86 8.90 -10.80 -12.72
N HIS A 87 8.32 -11.53 -11.77
CA HIS A 87 9.08 -12.16 -10.69
C HIS A 87 8.47 -13.54 -10.40
N ASP A 88 9.30 -14.56 -10.22
CA ASP A 88 8.85 -15.95 -10.11
C ASP A 88 8.03 -16.24 -8.84
N ALA A 89 8.32 -15.52 -7.75
CA ALA A 89 7.56 -15.59 -6.50
C ALA A 89 6.20 -14.85 -6.52
N CYS A 90 5.67 -14.43 -7.67
CA CYS A 90 4.30 -13.91 -7.77
C CYS A 90 3.62 -14.33 -9.09
N VAL A 91 2.30 -14.12 -9.18
CA VAL A 91 1.56 -14.42 -10.42
C VAL A 91 2.05 -13.55 -11.58
N GLN A 92 2.21 -14.14 -12.75
CA GLN A 92 2.90 -13.55 -13.91
C GLN A 92 2.33 -12.21 -14.40
N ASN A 93 1.04 -11.96 -14.14
CA ASN A 93 0.33 -10.74 -14.52
C ASN A 93 0.13 -9.77 -13.34
N ARG A 94 0.73 -10.00 -12.16
CA ARG A 94 0.55 -9.13 -10.98
C ARG A 94 0.84 -7.66 -11.31
N PHE A 95 2.01 -7.37 -11.88
CA PHE A 95 2.42 -6.00 -12.22
C PHE A 95 1.52 -5.37 -13.28
N LEU A 96 1.01 -6.17 -14.24
CA LEU A 96 0.00 -5.71 -15.19
C LEU A 96 -1.32 -5.36 -14.48
N LEU A 97 -1.78 -6.16 -13.51
CA LEU A 97 -3.00 -5.86 -12.76
C LEU A 97 -2.86 -4.60 -11.90
N GLU A 98 -1.66 -4.30 -11.41
CA GLU A 98 -1.39 -3.07 -10.67
C GLU A 98 -1.47 -1.81 -11.54
N THR A 99 -1.38 -1.94 -12.86
CA THR A 99 -1.55 -0.80 -13.78
C THR A 99 -3.01 -0.41 -13.97
N TYR A 100 -3.97 -1.25 -13.58
CA TYR A 100 -5.38 -0.90 -13.66
C TYR A 100 -5.70 0.31 -12.75
N PRO A 101 -6.44 1.35 -13.20
CA PRO A 101 -7.20 1.43 -14.45
C PRO A 101 -6.53 2.31 -15.52
N LEU A 102 -5.20 2.29 -15.65
CA LEU A 102 -4.41 3.26 -16.45
C LEU A 102 -4.97 3.53 -17.85
N SER A 103 -5.24 2.49 -18.65
CA SER A 103 -5.77 2.67 -20.02
C SER A 103 -7.11 3.41 -20.05
N ALA A 104 -7.95 3.21 -19.02
CA ALA A 104 -9.23 3.91 -18.93
C ALA A 104 -9.07 5.39 -18.53
N LEU A 105 -7.96 5.75 -17.88
CA LEU A 105 -7.64 7.13 -17.51
C LEU A 105 -7.02 7.94 -18.65
N LEU A 106 -6.64 7.30 -19.75
CA LEU A 106 -5.98 7.90 -20.90
C LEU A 106 -6.85 7.74 -22.16
N PRO A 107 -8.04 8.35 -22.21
CA PRO A 107 -8.93 8.22 -23.36
C PRO A 107 -8.27 8.78 -24.61
N GLY A 108 -8.28 8.02 -25.71
CA GLY A 108 -7.71 8.42 -26.98
C GLY A 108 -6.19 8.20 -27.12
N VAL A 109 -5.52 7.71 -26.06
CA VAL A 109 -4.12 7.30 -26.11
C VAL A 109 -4.04 5.82 -26.49
N ASP A 110 -3.17 5.47 -27.44
CA ASP A 110 -2.87 4.07 -27.74
C ASP A 110 -1.92 3.49 -26.68
N VAL A 111 -2.46 2.71 -25.74
CA VAL A 111 -1.71 2.13 -24.62
C VAL A 111 -1.53 0.63 -24.85
N THR A 112 -0.28 0.18 -24.93
CA THR A 112 0.06 -1.24 -25.10
C THR A 112 0.86 -1.76 -23.91
N PHE A 113 0.65 -3.05 -23.58
CA PHE A 113 1.37 -3.73 -22.52
C PHE A 113 2.07 -4.97 -23.04
N ALA A 114 3.33 -5.14 -22.66
CA ALA A 114 4.09 -6.35 -22.86
C ALA A 114 4.85 -6.70 -21.58
N ALA A 115 5.25 -7.95 -21.41
CA ALA A 115 6.19 -8.29 -20.36
C ALA A 115 7.61 -7.88 -20.80
N SER A 116 8.39 -7.29 -19.91
CA SER A 116 9.80 -6.97 -20.17
C SER A 116 10.68 -8.23 -20.17
N GLY A 117 10.22 -9.30 -19.50
CA GLY A 117 11.03 -10.49 -19.22
C GLY A 117 12.12 -10.26 -18.16
N LYS A 118 12.15 -9.08 -17.53
CA LYS A 118 13.13 -8.69 -16.51
C LYS A 118 12.55 -8.82 -15.11
N ASP A 119 13.38 -9.32 -14.21
CA ASP A 119 13.13 -9.38 -12.78
C ASP A 119 13.95 -8.32 -12.05
N ASP A 120 13.61 -7.05 -12.32
CA ASP A 120 14.31 -5.88 -11.76
C ASP A 120 13.36 -4.88 -11.10
N PHE A 121 12.06 -5.23 -11.02
CA PHE A 121 10.99 -4.37 -10.53
C PHE A 121 10.91 -2.98 -11.21
N HIS A 122 11.27 -2.87 -12.48
CA HIS A 122 11.07 -1.65 -13.26
C HIS A 122 10.05 -1.85 -14.38
N TYR A 123 9.15 -0.89 -14.52
CA TYR A 123 8.42 -0.70 -15.77
C TYR A 123 9.30 0.08 -16.73
N GLU A 124 9.31 -0.30 -18.00
CA GLU A 124 9.88 0.49 -19.08
C GLU A 124 8.74 1.13 -19.85
N VAL A 125 8.84 2.43 -20.10
CA VAL A 125 7.76 3.22 -20.68
C VAL A 125 8.31 4.05 -21.83
N ASP A 126 7.81 3.78 -23.03
CA ASP A 126 8.11 4.59 -24.20
C ASP A 126 6.86 5.43 -24.51
N LEU A 127 7.04 6.74 -24.53
CA LEU A 127 5.97 7.73 -24.76
C LEU A 127 6.19 8.39 -26.11
N LEU A 128 5.10 8.57 -26.87
CA LEU A 128 5.07 9.38 -28.09
C LEU A 128 4.02 10.48 -27.91
N PHE A 129 4.42 11.71 -28.16
CA PHE A 129 3.57 12.90 -28.05
C PHE A 129 3.04 13.34 -29.42
N ALA A 130 1.99 14.17 -29.41
CA ALA A 130 1.31 14.63 -30.62
C ALA A 130 2.20 15.48 -31.55
N ASP A 131 3.22 16.14 -31.00
CA ASP A 131 4.23 16.90 -31.75
C ASP A 131 5.31 16.01 -32.40
N GLY A 132 5.27 14.70 -32.15
CA GLY A 132 6.24 13.72 -32.61
C GLY A 132 7.42 13.51 -31.66
N ASN A 133 7.50 14.23 -30.53
CA ASN A 133 8.51 14.00 -29.50
C ASN A 133 8.35 12.60 -28.89
N SER A 134 9.47 11.97 -28.55
CA SER A 134 9.49 10.64 -27.92
C SER A 134 10.33 10.67 -26.65
N GLU A 135 9.81 10.07 -25.58
CA GLU A 135 10.50 9.96 -24.30
C GLU A 135 10.57 8.50 -23.84
N ASN A 136 11.67 8.14 -23.18
CA ASN A 136 11.88 6.81 -22.63
C ASN A 136 12.12 6.93 -21.13
N HIS A 137 11.32 6.21 -20.34
CA HIS A 137 11.34 6.27 -18.88
C HIS A 137 11.48 4.88 -18.27
N ARG A 138 12.17 4.81 -17.12
CA ARG A 138 12.16 3.62 -16.25
C ARG A 138 11.48 3.99 -14.93
N VAL A 139 10.35 3.34 -14.65
CA VAL A 139 9.55 3.60 -13.45
C VAL A 139 9.79 2.47 -12.45
N PHE A 140 10.49 2.78 -11.37
CA PHE A 140 10.78 1.81 -10.31
C PHE A 140 9.52 1.49 -9.50
N ALA A 141 9.31 0.19 -9.26
CA ALA A 141 8.22 -0.35 -8.47
C ALA A 141 8.75 -1.05 -7.22
N PRO A 142 8.91 -0.35 -6.10
CA PRO A 142 9.61 -0.89 -4.94
C PRO A 142 8.87 -2.10 -4.36
N ASN A 143 9.51 -3.25 -4.45
CA ASN A 143 9.02 -4.51 -3.92
C ASN A 143 10.13 -5.20 -3.14
N ARG A 144 9.72 -6.04 -2.19
CA ARG A 144 10.61 -6.92 -1.44
C ARG A 144 10.12 -8.36 -1.54
N VAL A 145 11.06 -9.28 -1.61
CA VAL A 145 10.82 -10.72 -1.44
C VAL A 145 10.95 -11.04 0.04
N HIS A 146 9.96 -11.71 0.62
CA HIS A 146 10.01 -12.12 2.03
C HIS A 146 9.12 -13.33 2.27
N GLU A 147 9.34 -14.02 3.39
CA GLU A 147 8.40 -15.03 3.87
C GLU A 147 7.28 -14.39 4.69
N ASP A 148 6.08 -14.95 4.61
CA ASP A 148 4.95 -14.55 5.45
C ASP A 148 4.87 -15.37 6.76
N PHE A 149 3.79 -15.19 7.51
CA PHE A 149 3.59 -15.84 8.81
C PHE A 149 3.29 -17.35 8.72
N ILE A 150 3.03 -17.89 7.52
CA ILE A 150 2.90 -19.34 7.27
C ILE A 150 4.12 -19.92 6.54
N GLY A 151 5.14 -19.11 6.27
CA GLY A 151 6.38 -19.53 5.61
C GLY A 151 6.31 -19.54 4.08
N GLU A 152 5.31 -18.91 3.47
CA GLU A 152 5.23 -18.77 2.02
C GLU A 152 6.06 -17.57 1.55
N THR A 153 6.86 -17.76 0.49
CA THR A 153 7.62 -16.68 -0.14
C THR A 153 6.69 -15.79 -0.98
N LEU A 154 6.67 -14.49 -0.67
CA LEU A 154 5.84 -13.49 -1.31
C LEU A 154 6.66 -12.31 -1.81
N VAL A 155 6.14 -11.65 -2.85
CA VAL A 155 6.61 -10.34 -3.31
C VAL A 155 5.58 -9.28 -2.92
N SER A 156 5.99 -8.36 -2.06
CA SER A 156 5.10 -7.30 -1.54
C SER A 156 5.63 -5.91 -1.85
N PRO A 157 4.76 -4.92 -2.18
CA PRO A 157 5.16 -3.52 -2.25
C PRO A 157 5.80 -3.06 -0.95
N THR A 158 6.81 -2.20 -1.04
CA THR A 158 7.55 -1.68 0.13
C THR A 158 7.92 -0.23 -0.07
N GLY A 159 8.30 0.47 1.00
CA GLY A 159 8.94 1.77 0.86
C GLY A 159 10.40 1.65 0.39
N TRP A 160 10.87 2.70 -0.25
CA TRP A 160 12.26 2.80 -0.71
C TRP A 160 12.78 4.21 -0.51
N LEU A 161 14.08 4.32 -0.23
CA LEU A 161 14.75 5.59 0.02
C LEU A 161 16.11 5.59 -0.69
N SER A 162 16.29 6.55 -1.59
CA SER A 162 17.54 6.84 -2.27
C SER A 162 18.01 8.22 -1.85
N ILE A 163 19.26 8.33 -1.41
CA ILE A 163 19.85 9.57 -0.88
C ILE A 163 21.19 9.77 -1.56
N THR A 164 21.37 10.93 -2.17
CA THR A 164 22.67 11.40 -2.64
C THR A 164 23.15 12.55 -1.77
N HIS A 165 24.28 12.37 -1.09
CA HIS A 165 24.89 13.39 -0.23
C HIS A 165 26.41 13.31 -0.28
N HIS A 166 27.08 14.46 -0.40
CA HIS A 166 28.55 14.55 -0.55
C HIS A 166 29.14 13.60 -1.61
N GLY A 167 28.46 13.47 -2.75
CA GLY A 167 28.89 12.61 -3.87
C GLY A 167 28.70 11.11 -3.66
N ARG A 168 28.13 10.67 -2.53
CA ARG A 168 27.76 9.27 -2.27
C ARG A 168 26.26 9.09 -2.44
N THR A 169 25.86 7.97 -3.02
CA THR A 169 24.46 7.59 -3.16
C THR A 169 24.20 6.27 -2.45
N ASP A 170 23.30 6.31 -1.46
CA ASP A 170 22.81 5.14 -0.75
C ASP A 170 21.35 4.92 -1.15
N SER A 171 21.00 3.70 -1.54
CA SER A 171 19.65 3.35 -2.00
C SER A 171 19.25 2.03 -1.40
N GLU A 172 18.23 2.05 -0.55
CA GLU A 172 17.82 0.89 0.23
C GLU A 172 16.31 0.85 0.48
N ARG A 173 15.85 -0.34 0.84
CA ARG A 173 14.49 -0.54 1.33
C ARG A 173 14.28 0.31 2.59
N PHE A 174 13.13 0.99 2.65
CA PHE A 174 12.71 1.77 3.81
C PHE A 174 11.36 1.29 4.33
N GLU A 175 11.35 0.67 5.50
CA GLU A 175 10.11 0.15 6.07
C GLU A 175 9.13 1.26 6.47
N THR A 176 7.98 1.28 5.83
CA THR A 176 6.94 2.27 6.07
C THR A 176 6.06 1.95 7.28
N SER A 177 5.32 2.95 7.73
CA SER A 177 4.36 2.80 8.82
C SER A 177 3.18 1.90 8.43
N TYR A 178 2.89 1.77 7.14
CA TYR A 178 1.89 0.82 6.62
C TYR A 178 2.36 -0.62 6.79
N GLU A 179 3.62 -0.90 6.45
CA GLU A 179 4.22 -2.22 6.62
C GLU A 179 4.26 -2.61 8.10
N LYS A 180 4.73 -1.70 8.98
CA LYS A 180 4.71 -1.91 10.44
C LYS A 180 3.32 -2.19 10.97
N LEU A 181 2.33 -1.38 10.55
CA LEU A 181 0.94 -1.57 10.93
C LEU A 181 0.42 -2.95 10.53
N PHE A 182 0.70 -3.40 9.31
CA PHE A 182 0.30 -4.73 8.86
C PHE A 182 0.98 -5.83 9.69
N HIS A 183 2.31 -5.79 9.80
CA HIS A 183 3.08 -6.80 10.54
C HIS A 183 2.66 -6.91 12.00
N ASP A 184 2.54 -5.79 12.71
CA ASP A 184 2.17 -5.77 14.12
C ASP A 184 0.73 -6.29 14.31
N THR A 185 -0.18 -6.00 13.37
CA THR A 185 -1.56 -6.49 13.41
C THR A 185 -1.61 -8.01 13.22
N ILE A 186 -0.92 -8.54 12.21
CA ILE A 186 -0.86 -9.99 11.96
C ILE A 186 -0.17 -10.71 13.12
N SER A 187 0.91 -10.14 13.64
CA SER A 187 1.63 -10.68 14.81
C SER A 187 0.74 -10.74 16.04
N ALA A 188 -0.05 -9.69 16.30
CA ALA A 188 -1.00 -9.67 17.40
C ALA A 188 -2.10 -10.73 17.25
N ILE A 189 -2.60 -10.95 16.03
CA ILE A 189 -3.59 -12.00 15.73
C ILE A 189 -3.00 -13.40 15.94
N ALA A 190 -1.78 -13.62 15.45
CA ALA A 190 -1.10 -14.91 15.53
C ALA A 190 -0.70 -15.27 16.98
N ALA A 191 -0.28 -14.28 17.77
CA ALA A 191 0.13 -14.47 19.16
C ALA A 191 -1.05 -14.51 20.16
N HIS A 192 -2.26 -14.17 19.74
CA HIS A 192 -3.41 -14.17 20.63
C HIS A 192 -3.82 -15.61 20.99
N ASP A 193 -3.91 -15.91 22.28
CA ASP A 193 -4.43 -17.19 22.77
C ASP A 193 -5.95 -17.24 22.57
N TRP A 194 -6.36 -17.90 21.50
CA TRP A 194 -7.76 -18.12 21.17
C TRP A 194 -8.46 -19.11 22.12
N LYS A 195 -7.74 -19.75 23.07
CA LYS A 195 -8.20 -20.86 23.92
C LYS A 195 -8.47 -22.14 23.12
N HIS A 196 -8.68 -23.29 23.78
CA HIS A 196 -8.73 -24.61 23.13
C HIS A 196 -10.15 -25.16 22.85
N GLY A 197 -11.21 -24.33 22.82
CA GLY A 197 -12.58 -24.80 22.52
C GLY A 197 -13.43 -23.81 21.71
N GLU A 198 -14.36 -24.34 20.90
CA GLU A 198 -15.30 -23.55 20.10
C GLU A 198 -16.30 -22.75 20.98
N PRO A 199 -16.81 -21.58 20.53
CA PRO A 199 -16.48 -20.82 19.32
C PRO A 199 -15.58 -19.61 19.62
N TYR A 200 -14.52 -19.44 18.82
CA TYR A 200 -13.43 -18.49 19.11
C TYR A 200 -13.85 -17.02 19.10
N PHE A 201 -14.77 -16.63 18.23
CA PHE A 201 -15.41 -15.31 18.20
C PHE A 201 -16.43 -15.30 17.06
N ASP A 202 -17.44 -14.43 17.15
CA ASP A 202 -18.38 -14.26 16.03
C ASP A 202 -17.75 -13.39 14.91
N GLU A 203 -16.98 -12.37 15.29
CA GLU A 203 -16.37 -11.41 14.38
C GLU A 203 -15.04 -10.88 14.94
N LEU A 204 -14.01 -10.87 14.08
CA LEU A 204 -12.75 -10.17 14.29
C LEU A 204 -12.78 -8.88 13.47
N ASN A 205 -12.65 -7.74 14.14
CA ASN A 205 -12.71 -6.43 13.51
C ASN A 205 -11.33 -5.76 13.54
N ILE A 206 -10.78 -5.45 12.37
CA ILE A 206 -9.58 -4.64 12.21
C ILE A 206 -10.02 -3.24 11.78
N ALA A 207 -9.89 -2.24 12.64
CA ALA A 207 -10.25 -0.86 12.33
C ALA A 207 -8.99 -0.01 12.15
N VAL A 208 -8.86 0.65 10.99
CA VAL A 208 -7.70 1.50 10.67
C VAL A 208 -8.15 2.92 10.38
N SER A 209 -7.54 3.89 11.05
CA SER A 209 -7.67 5.31 10.71
C SER A 209 -6.43 5.77 9.96
N LEU A 210 -6.57 6.01 8.65
CA LEU A 210 -5.51 6.54 7.80
C LEU A 210 -5.71 8.05 7.53
N PRO A 211 -4.81 8.96 7.97
CA PRO A 211 -4.82 10.38 7.58
C PRO A 211 -4.34 10.60 6.14
N ILE A 212 -4.90 9.88 5.18
CA ILE A 212 -4.65 10.07 3.74
C ILE A 212 -5.92 10.57 3.07
N THR A 213 -5.73 11.45 2.08
CA THR A 213 -6.84 11.88 1.21
C THR A 213 -6.94 10.94 0.03
N ASP A 214 -8.11 10.35 -0.19
CA ASP A 214 -8.35 9.57 -1.40
C ASP A 214 -8.59 10.51 -2.59
N ARG A 215 -7.86 10.31 -3.69
CA ARG A 215 -8.11 11.03 -4.94
C ARG A 215 -9.04 10.16 -5.76
N ARG A 216 -10.27 10.63 -5.95
CA ARG A 216 -11.21 9.99 -6.87
C ARG A 216 -10.66 10.04 -8.28
N LEU A 217 -10.61 8.89 -8.93
CA LEU A 217 -10.29 8.72 -10.33
C LEU A 217 -11.59 8.80 -11.14
N PRO A 218 -11.56 9.38 -12.35
CA PRO A 218 -12.74 9.51 -13.22
C PRO A 218 -13.11 8.18 -13.91
N TYR A 219 -13.08 7.07 -13.17
CA TYR A 219 -13.38 5.73 -13.66
C TYR A 219 -13.88 4.83 -12.53
N ASP A 220 -15.04 4.18 -12.72
CA ASP A 220 -15.64 3.14 -11.85
C ASP A 220 -15.52 3.32 -10.32
N GLU A 221 -15.72 4.55 -9.83
CA GLU A 221 -15.64 4.90 -8.39
C GLU A 221 -14.28 4.58 -7.74
N GLU A 222 -13.21 4.47 -8.55
CA GLU A 222 -11.88 4.15 -8.06
C GLU A 222 -11.21 5.33 -7.37
N GLY A 223 -10.44 5.02 -6.33
CA GLY A 223 -9.60 5.96 -5.59
C GLY A 223 -8.13 5.65 -5.82
N SER A 224 -7.28 6.67 -5.95
CA SER A 224 -5.84 6.52 -6.16
C SER A 224 -5.06 6.30 -4.86
N ALA A 225 -5.71 6.28 -3.70
CA ALA A 225 -5.06 5.89 -2.44
C ALA A 225 -5.08 4.36 -2.26
N SER A 226 -4.13 3.85 -1.45
CA SER A 226 -4.18 2.51 -0.82
C SER A 226 -5.62 2.18 -0.36
N PRO A 227 -6.11 0.92 -0.47
CA PRO A 227 -7.53 0.63 -0.61
C PRO A 227 -8.35 1.44 0.41
N LYS A 228 -9.30 2.24 -0.11
CA LYS A 228 -10.24 3.17 0.56
C LYS A 228 -10.10 3.16 2.08
N PRO A 229 -9.83 4.28 2.79
CA PRO A 229 -9.62 4.29 4.25
C PRO A 229 -10.69 3.46 4.96
N CYS A 230 -10.35 2.20 5.21
CA CYS A 230 -11.31 1.21 5.62
C CYS A 230 -11.43 1.41 7.11
N THR A 231 -12.46 2.14 7.50
CA THR A 231 -12.65 2.50 8.91
C THR A 231 -13.01 1.26 9.73
N ARG A 232 -13.27 0.11 9.09
CA ARG A 232 -13.50 -1.20 9.71
C ARG A 232 -13.47 -2.32 8.67
N ILE A 233 -12.52 -3.25 8.78
CA ILE A 233 -12.57 -4.57 8.15
C ILE A 233 -13.16 -5.54 9.18
N SER A 234 -14.30 -6.15 8.87
CA SER A 234 -14.89 -7.22 9.67
C SER A 234 -14.67 -8.58 9.00
N ILE A 235 -14.05 -9.50 9.72
CA ILE A 235 -13.93 -10.90 9.35
C ILE A 235 -14.91 -11.67 10.24
N SER A 236 -16.00 -12.16 9.67
CA SER A 236 -16.94 -13.05 10.36
C SER A 236 -16.56 -14.51 10.12
N ARG A 237 -16.66 -15.34 11.17
CA ARG A 237 -16.37 -16.78 11.22
C ARG A 237 -15.39 -17.32 10.15
N CYS A 238 -14.13 -17.48 10.53
CA CYS A 238 -13.20 -18.34 9.80
C CYS A 238 -13.34 -19.78 10.36
N SER A 239 -14.11 -20.64 9.67
CA SER A 239 -14.32 -22.04 10.10
C SER A 239 -13.17 -23.00 9.72
N LYS A 240 -12.03 -22.48 9.23
CA LYS A 240 -10.90 -23.32 8.77
C LYS A 240 -9.57 -22.83 9.33
N PHE A 241 -9.35 -23.09 10.61
CA PHE A 241 -8.01 -23.39 11.13
C PHE A 241 -7.94 -24.91 11.41
N SER A 242 -8.24 -25.73 10.40
CA SER A 242 -8.06 -27.18 10.48
C SER A 242 -7.51 -27.71 9.17
N ARG A 243 -6.36 -28.38 9.25
CA ARG A 243 -5.70 -29.07 8.14
C ARG A 243 -6.61 -30.22 7.66
N LYS A 244 -7.46 -29.96 6.67
CA LYS A 244 -7.90 -30.87 5.57
C LYS A 244 -9.20 -30.37 4.90
N SER A 245 -9.11 -30.10 3.59
CA SER A 245 -10.17 -30.23 2.57
C SER A 245 -11.32 -29.19 2.43
N PRO A 246 -11.94 -29.10 1.22
CA PRO A 246 -12.25 -27.83 0.57
C PRO A 246 -13.75 -27.46 0.58
N ALA A 247 -14.03 -26.27 0.06
CA ALA A 247 -15.33 -25.63 -0.17
C ALA A 247 -16.14 -25.25 1.08
N VAL A 248 -16.34 -23.94 1.31
CA VAL A 248 -17.60 -23.25 1.69
C VAL A 248 -17.34 -21.74 1.60
N ARG A 249 -18.30 -20.98 1.04
CA ARG A 249 -18.26 -19.53 0.76
C ARG A 249 -18.15 -18.68 2.04
N SER A 250 -17.20 -17.75 2.07
CA SER A 250 -17.04 -16.67 3.06
C SER A 250 -17.67 -15.37 2.53
N GLY A 251 -18.41 -14.63 3.35
CA GLY A 251 -19.01 -13.33 2.98
C GLY A 251 -18.39 -12.19 3.78
N ILE A 252 -17.81 -11.20 3.09
CA ILE A 252 -17.29 -9.95 3.66
C ILE A 252 -18.44 -8.92 3.67
N VAL A 253 -18.71 -8.29 4.82
CA VAL A 253 -19.72 -7.22 4.93
C VAL A 253 -19.02 -5.90 5.23
N VAL A 254 -19.08 -4.95 4.29
CA VAL A 254 -18.44 -3.62 4.39
C VAL A 254 -19.49 -2.58 4.79
N CYS A 255 -19.22 -1.76 5.81
CA CYS A 255 -20.11 -0.68 6.24
C CYS A 255 -19.37 0.67 6.28
N ASN A 256 -19.84 1.66 5.52
CA ASN A 256 -19.15 2.94 5.28
C ASN A 256 -19.72 4.11 6.09
N ARG A 257 -18.84 4.90 6.74
CA ARG A 257 -19.13 6.29 7.18
C ARG A 257 -17.85 7.13 7.14
N ALA A 258 -17.84 8.17 6.32
CA ALA A 258 -16.69 9.08 6.20
C ALA A 258 -16.73 10.21 7.24
N ARG A 259 -15.58 10.54 7.83
CA ARG A 259 -15.28 11.84 8.46
C ARG A 259 -13.86 12.27 8.12
N SER A 260 -13.70 13.51 7.67
CA SER A 260 -12.41 14.15 7.39
C SER A 260 -11.68 14.52 8.68
N TYR A 261 -10.42 14.12 8.84
CA TYR A 261 -9.54 14.58 9.92
C TYR A 261 -8.10 14.76 9.43
N ARG A 262 -7.52 15.94 9.68
CA ARG A 262 -6.06 16.19 9.63
C ARG A 262 -5.41 15.59 10.90
N LYS A 263 -4.83 14.39 10.83
CA LYS A 263 -4.07 13.79 11.95
C LYS A 263 -2.63 13.48 11.53
N SER A 264 -1.71 13.60 12.48
CA SER A 264 -0.27 13.35 12.29
C SER A 264 0.15 11.89 12.43
N ALA A 265 -0.80 10.99 12.76
CA ALA A 265 -0.55 9.60 13.05
C ALA A 265 -1.74 8.71 12.63
N PHE A 266 -1.44 7.43 12.42
CA PHE A 266 -2.40 6.35 12.15
C PHE A 266 -2.79 5.66 13.45
N THR A 267 -4.04 5.25 13.63
CA THR A 267 -4.45 4.41 14.78
C THR A 267 -5.08 3.13 14.27
N MET A 268 -4.58 1.99 14.76
CA MET A 268 -5.10 0.65 14.52
C MET A 268 -5.80 0.15 15.78
N ARG A 269 -6.99 -0.44 15.64
CA ARG A 269 -7.70 -1.12 16.74
C ARG A 269 -8.25 -2.47 16.29
N LEU A 270 -7.85 -3.53 16.98
CA LEU A 270 -8.35 -4.88 16.79
C LEU A 270 -9.40 -5.20 17.85
N LEU A 271 -10.62 -5.54 17.45
CA LEU A 271 -11.74 -5.80 18.36
C LEU A 271 -12.35 -7.18 18.12
N GLN A 272 -12.70 -7.88 19.20
CA GLN A 272 -13.44 -9.15 19.18
C GLN A 272 -14.85 -8.95 19.76
N SER A 273 -15.85 -9.62 19.20
CA SER A 273 -17.22 -9.62 19.74
C SER A 273 -17.75 -11.04 20.02
N GLY A 274 -18.52 -11.17 21.12
CA GLY A 274 -19.31 -12.36 21.50
C GLY A 274 -18.53 -13.45 22.25
N SER A 275 -19.07 -13.86 23.41
CA SER A 275 -18.80 -15.14 24.06
C SER A 275 -20.16 -15.74 24.42
N LYS A 276 -20.59 -16.80 23.73
CA LYS A 276 -21.80 -17.51 24.12
C LYS A 276 -21.41 -18.54 25.18
N HIS A 277 -21.80 -18.30 26.43
CA HIS A 277 -21.94 -19.40 27.37
C HIS A 277 -23.04 -20.33 26.84
N VAL A 278 -22.63 -21.45 26.24
CA VAL A 278 -23.51 -22.59 26.08
C VAL A 278 -23.75 -23.13 27.50
N ARG A 279 -24.91 -22.80 28.09
CA ARG A 279 -25.40 -23.57 29.23
C ARG A 279 -25.68 -24.97 28.71
N LEU A 280 -24.87 -25.93 29.13
CA LEU A 280 -25.27 -27.34 29.12
C LEU A 280 -26.62 -27.44 29.85
N PRO A 281 -27.64 -28.08 29.27
CA PRO A 281 -28.84 -28.38 30.03
C PRO A 281 -28.45 -29.31 31.17
N GLN A 282 -28.72 -28.89 32.40
CA GLN A 282 -28.75 -29.76 33.56
C GLN A 282 -29.81 -30.83 33.30
N LEU A 283 -29.37 -32.03 32.95
CA LEU A 283 -30.16 -33.24 33.13
C LEU A 283 -30.20 -33.51 34.64
N MET A 284 -31.30 -33.11 35.28
CA MET A 284 -31.73 -33.69 36.53
C MET A 284 -32.87 -34.67 36.24
N GLN A 285 -32.74 -35.84 36.87
CA GLN A 285 -33.60 -37.04 36.91
C GLN A 285 -33.45 -38.02 35.75
#